data_AF-A0A2E3FMY5-F1
#
_entry.id   AF-A0A2E3FMY5-F1
#
_cell.length_a   1.000
_cell.length_b   1.000
_cell.length_c   1.000
_cell.angle_alpha   90.00
_cell.angle_beta   90.00
_cell.angle_gamma   90.00
#
_symmetry.space_group_name_H-M   'P 1'
#
loop_
_entity.id
_entity.type
_entity.pdbx_description
1 polymer ?
#
loop_
_entity_poly.entity_id
_entity_poly.type
_entity_poly.pdbx_seq_one_letter_code
_entity_poly.pdbx_strand_id
1 'polypeptide(L)'
;MQDLIDNVNKWFDDRNLIEGSTDKDQILKLIQELGELSDHACKGEDIRDDLGDMLVVMLNIMKRNNYSINECLQIAYDDIKDRKGKMVDGIFVKESKEEEKND
;
A
#
# COMPACT_ATOMS: atom_id res chain seq x y z
N MET A 1 -11.58 13.38 -2.52
CA MET A 1 -10.48 12.39 -2.59
C MET A 1 -9.57 12.68 -3.77
N GLN A 2 -10.11 12.83 -4.99
CA GLN A 2 -9.34 13.27 -6.15
C GLN A 2 -8.57 14.57 -5.87
N ASP A 3 -9.24 15.59 -5.30
CA ASP A 3 -8.60 16.87 -4.95
C ASP A 3 -7.41 16.73 -3.98
N LEU A 4 -7.45 15.75 -3.06
CA LEU A 4 -6.36 15.52 -2.11
C LEU A 4 -5.16 14.86 -2.79
N ILE A 5 -5.41 13.87 -3.67
CA ILE A 5 -4.37 13.23 -4.48
C ILE A 5 -3.70 14.27 -5.39
N ASP A 6 -4.49 15.16 -5.99
CA ASP A 6 -3.96 16.22 -6.86
C ASP A 6 -3.11 17.22 -6.07
N ASN A 7 -3.51 17.59 -4.86
CA ASN A 7 -2.70 18.43 -3.97
C ASN A 7 -1.37 17.75 -3.58
N VAL A 8 -1.40 16.45 -3.28
CA VAL A 8 -0.19 15.67 -2.96
C VAL A 8 0.74 15.56 -4.18
N ASN A 9 0.19 15.29 -5.35
CA ASN A 9 0.95 15.26 -6.61
C ASN A 9 1.61 16.61 -6.89
N LYS A 10 0.87 17.70 -6.74
CA LYS A 10 1.40 19.05 -6.87
C LYS A 10 2.53 19.31 -5.86
N TRP A 11 2.38 18.84 -4.63
CA TRP A 11 3.42 18.98 -3.61
C TRP A 11 4.73 18.27 -3.99
N PHE A 12 4.66 17.13 -4.68
CA PHE A 12 5.85 16.45 -5.24
C PHE A 12 6.52 17.28 -6.34
N ASP A 13 5.74 17.79 -7.29
CA ASP A 13 6.23 18.60 -8.41
C ASP A 13 6.90 19.88 -7.89
N ASP A 14 6.25 20.59 -6.96
CA ASP A 14 6.74 21.83 -6.35
C ASP A 14 8.07 21.64 -5.58
N ARG A 15 8.45 20.40 -5.23
CA ARG A 15 9.67 20.05 -4.47
C ARG A 15 10.68 19.20 -5.24
N ASN A 16 10.50 19.03 -6.54
CA ASN A 16 11.38 18.22 -7.37
C ASN A 16 11.51 16.75 -6.87
N LEU A 17 10.43 16.17 -6.35
CA LEU A 17 10.44 14.78 -5.87
C LEU A 17 10.20 13.76 -6.99
N ILE A 18 9.81 14.23 -8.18
CA ILE A 18 9.64 13.39 -9.38
C ILE A 18 10.96 13.26 -10.15
N GLU A 19 11.67 14.35 -10.46
CA GLU A 19 12.96 14.24 -11.17
C GLU A 19 14.15 14.13 -10.21
N GLY A 20 14.04 14.68 -8.99
CA GLY A 20 15.12 14.71 -8.00
C GLY A 20 15.22 13.47 -7.10
N SER A 21 14.45 12.42 -7.37
CA SER A 21 14.49 11.16 -6.62
C SER A 21 14.47 9.97 -7.60
N THR A 22 14.55 8.75 -7.08
CA THR A 22 14.43 7.51 -7.84
C THR A 22 13.41 6.58 -7.19
N ASP A 23 12.89 5.62 -7.94
CA ASP A 23 11.99 4.60 -7.40
C ASP A 23 12.64 3.81 -6.26
N LYS A 24 13.96 3.56 -6.38
CA LYS A 24 14.73 2.95 -5.30
C LYS A 24 14.67 3.79 -4.02
N ASP A 25 14.86 5.09 -4.11
CA ASP A 25 14.83 5.98 -2.94
C ASP A 25 13.43 6.03 -2.32
N GLN A 26 12.39 6.07 -3.14
CA GLN A 26 11.00 6.06 -2.66
C GLN A 26 10.61 4.71 -2.04
N ILE A 27 11.09 3.59 -2.57
CA ILE A 27 10.91 2.26 -1.95
C ILE A 27 11.63 2.20 -0.61
N LEU A 28 12.84 2.76 -0.50
CA LEU A 28 13.54 2.85 0.78
C LEU A 28 12.78 3.72 1.79
N LYS A 29 12.18 4.84 1.34
CA LYS A 29 11.32 5.67 2.20
C LYS A 29 10.05 4.92 2.62
N LEU A 30 9.45 4.13 1.74
CA LEU A 30 8.27 3.31 2.09
C LEU A 30 8.60 2.27 3.18
N ILE A 31 9.80 1.68 3.13
CA ILE A 31 10.27 0.78 4.20
C ILE A 31 10.42 1.53 5.53
N GLN A 32 10.88 2.79 5.49
CA GLN A 32 10.95 3.63 6.69
C GLN A 32 9.55 3.87 7.27
N GLU A 33 8.56 4.27 6.46
CA GLU A 33 7.20 4.55 6.96
C GLU A 33 6.54 3.27 7.52
N LEU A 34 6.83 2.11 6.94
CA LEU A 34 6.37 0.82 7.47
C LEU A 34 7.00 0.53 8.84
N GLY A 35 8.26 0.93 9.06
CA GLY A 35 8.92 0.81 10.35
C GLY A 35 8.27 1.69 11.42
N GLU A 36 7.92 2.93 11.07
CA GLU A 36 7.21 3.87 11.94
C GLU A 36 5.80 3.35 12.29
N LEU A 37 5.04 2.89 11.29
CA LEU A 37 3.77 2.20 11.47
C LEU A 37 3.87 1.01 12.44
N SER A 38 4.90 0.18 12.27
CA SER A 38 5.12 -1.00 13.11
C SER A 38 5.41 -0.62 14.57
N ASP A 39 6.21 0.41 14.80
CA ASP A 39 6.58 0.88 16.13
C ASP A 39 5.36 1.48 16.87
N HIS A 40 4.62 2.39 16.22
CA HIS A 40 3.42 2.99 16.79
C HIS A 40 2.32 1.94 17.05
N ALA A 41 2.14 0.97 16.15
CA ALA A 41 1.21 -0.14 16.37
C ALA A 41 1.59 -0.99 17.60
N CYS A 42 2.87 -1.29 17.80
CA CYS A 42 3.34 -2.05 18.96
C CYS A 42 3.15 -1.28 20.28
N LYS A 43 3.15 0.05 20.24
CA LYS A 43 2.91 0.92 21.40
C LYS A 43 1.42 1.19 21.66
N GLY A 44 0.54 0.75 20.76
CA GLY A 44 -0.90 1.03 20.84
C GLY A 44 -1.25 2.50 20.57
N GLU A 45 -0.42 3.18 19.78
CA GLU A 45 -0.60 4.57 19.40
C GLU A 45 -1.53 4.73 18.17
N ASP A 46 -1.91 5.96 17.85
CA ASP A 46 -2.76 6.25 16.69
C ASP A 46 -1.95 6.18 15.41
N ILE A 47 -2.23 5.17 14.58
CA ILE A 47 -1.48 4.86 13.36
C ILE A 47 -2.02 5.53 12.08
N ARG A 48 -2.97 6.46 12.20
CA ARG A 48 -3.57 7.10 11.02
C ARG A 48 -2.58 7.94 10.22
N ASP A 49 -1.62 8.56 10.90
CA ASP A 49 -0.55 9.36 10.28
C ASP A 49 0.40 8.45 9.49
N ASP A 50 0.87 7.37 10.12
CA ASP A 50 1.79 6.42 9.49
C ASP A 50 1.19 5.76 8.23
N LEU A 51 -0.10 5.40 8.28
CA LEU A 51 -0.83 4.89 7.12
C LEU A 51 -0.92 5.96 6.01
N GLY A 52 -1.09 7.23 6.40
CA GLY A 52 -1.08 8.38 5.51
C GLY A 52 0.28 8.58 4.83
N ASP A 53 1.37 8.48 5.58
CA ASP A 53 2.74 8.64 5.07
C ASP A 53 3.08 7.54 4.06
N MET A 54 2.72 6.28 4.35
CA MET A 54 2.85 5.22 3.35
C MET A 54 2.06 5.53 2.07
N LEU A 55 0.84 6.07 2.17
CA LEU A 55 0.04 6.47 1.02
C LEU A 55 0.69 7.60 0.22
N VAL A 56 1.28 8.59 0.88
CA VAL A 56 2.02 9.68 0.23
C VAL A 56 3.21 9.12 -0.55
N VAL A 57 3.99 8.20 0.03
CA VAL A 57 5.14 7.59 -0.67
C VAL A 57 4.67 6.72 -1.84
N MET A 58 3.60 5.94 -1.68
CA MET A 58 3.02 5.15 -2.77
C MET A 58 2.50 6.04 -3.92
N LEU A 59 1.85 7.16 -3.61
CA LEU A 59 1.42 8.15 -4.59
C LEU A 59 2.60 8.73 -5.37
N ASN A 60 3.74 8.97 -4.70
CA ASN A 60 4.96 9.43 -5.36
C ASN A 60 5.45 8.40 -6.38
N ILE A 61 5.57 7.13 -5.97
CA ILE A 61 5.98 6.02 -6.86
C ILE A 61 5.03 5.91 -8.07
N MET A 62 3.72 5.97 -7.83
CA MET A 62 2.71 5.94 -8.90
C MET A 62 2.87 7.12 -9.87
N LYS A 63 2.99 8.35 -9.36
CA LYS A 63 3.15 9.57 -10.15
C LYS A 63 4.41 9.51 -11.04
N ARG A 64 5.54 9.05 -10.49
CA ARG A 64 6.81 8.88 -11.23
C ARG A 64 6.70 7.89 -12.38
N ASN A 65 5.92 6.84 -12.20
CA ASN A 65 5.73 5.77 -13.18
C ASN A 65 4.50 5.96 -14.08
N ASN A 66 3.80 7.09 -13.95
CA ASN A 66 2.55 7.38 -14.65
C ASN A 66 1.47 6.29 -14.45
N TYR A 67 1.34 5.81 -13.22
CA TYR A 67 0.28 4.89 -12.80
C TYR A 67 -0.84 5.64 -12.09
N SER A 68 -2.08 5.22 -12.31
CA SER A 68 -3.21 5.68 -11.49
C SER A 68 -3.49 4.72 -10.32
N ILE A 69 -4.00 5.26 -9.22
CA ILE A 69 -4.51 4.45 -8.10
C ILE A 69 -5.53 3.42 -8.59
N ASN A 70 -6.43 3.83 -9.50
CA ASN A 70 -7.49 2.95 -9.98
C ASN A 70 -6.93 1.74 -10.72
N GLU A 71 -5.90 1.93 -11.57
CA GLU A 71 -5.25 0.81 -12.26
C GLU A 71 -4.57 -0.14 -11.27
N CYS A 72 -3.77 0.39 -10.33
CA CYS A 72 -3.10 -0.43 -9.34
C CYS A 72 -4.10 -1.21 -8.46
N LEU A 73 -5.17 -0.54 -8.02
CA LEU A 73 -6.18 -1.15 -7.17
C LEU A 73 -7.03 -2.16 -7.93
N GLN A 74 -7.34 -1.90 -9.21
CA GLN A 74 -8.07 -2.84 -10.05
C GLN A 74 -7.29 -4.14 -10.24
N ILE A 75 -5.97 -4.05 -10.52
CA ILE A 75 -5.08 -5.21 -10.62
C ILE A 75 -5.10 -6.00 -9.30
N ALA A 76 -4.91 -5.33 -8.17
CA ALA A 76 -4.92 -5.99 -6.87
C ALA A 76 -6.30 -6.60 -6.53
N TYR A 77 -7.39 -5.93 -6.90
CA TYR A 77 -8.74 -6.42 -6.67
C TYR A 77 -9.04 -7.68 -7.50
N ASP A 78 -8.66 -7.68 -8.77
CA ASP A 78 -8.84 -8.84 -9.64
C ASP A 78 -8.13 -10.09 -9.12
N ASP A 79 -7.01 -9.94 -8.41
CA ASP A 79 -6.28 -11.03 -7.75
C ASP A 79 -6.92 -11.54 -6.44
N ILE A 80 -7.80 -10.75 -5.80
CA ILE A 80 -8.38 -11.07 -4.50
C ILE A 80 -9.89 -11.36 -4.53
N LYS A 81 -10.61 -10.87 -5.54
CA LYS A 81 -12.08 -10.90 -5.59
C LYS A 81 -12.69 -12.30 -5.55
N ASP A 82 -11.99 -13.30 -6.11
CA ASP A 82 -12.44 -14.68 -6.18
C ASP A 82 -11.79 -15.59 -5.12
N ARG A 83 -11.02 -15.03 -4.18
CA ARG A 83 -10.36 -15.81 -3.13
C ARG A 83 -11.41 -16.42 -2.19
N LYS A 84 -11.32 -17.73 -2.00
CA LYS A 84 -12.04 -18.47 -0.95
C LYS A 84 -11.10 -18.80 0.19
N GLY A 85 -11.60 -18.75 1.41
CA GLY A 85 -10.78 -18.85 2.61
C GLY A 85 -11.51 -18.40 3.86
N LYS A 86 -10.83 -18.52 5.00
CA LYS A 86 -11.33 -18.12 6.32
C LYS A 86 -10.24 -17.43 7.12
N MET A 87 -10.65 -16.57 8.05
CA MET A 87 -9.73 -15.99 9.02
C MET A 87 -9.37 -17.04 10.08
N VAL A 88 -8.09 -17.25 10.33
CA VAL A 88 -7.55 -18.10 11.40
C VAL A 88 -6.43 -17.32 12.08
N ASP A 89 -6.55 -17.10 13.38
CA ASP A 89 -5.55 -16.40 14.20
C ASP A 89 -5.09 -15.04 13.61
N GLY A 90 -6.04 -14.29 13.07
CA GLY A 90 -5.79 -12.96 12.47
C GLY A 90 -5.26 -12.98 11.03
N ILE A 91 -5.07 -14.16 10.44
CA ILE A 91 -4.55 -14.32 9.08
C ILE A 91 -5.63 -14.91 8.18
N PHE A 92 -5.76 -14.38 6.95
CA PHE A 92 -6.61 -14.98 5.94
C PHE A 92 -5.94 -16.24 5.36
N VAL A 93 -6.52 -17.41 5.63
CA VAL A 93 -6.07 -18.71 5.12
C VAL A 93 -6.92 -19.09 3.91
N LYS A 94 -6.27 -19.27 2.75
CA LYS A 94 -6.93 -19.68 1.50
C LYS A 94 -7.40 -21.15 1.60
N GLU A 95 -8.57 -21.45 1.05
CA GLU A 95 -9.03 -22.83 0.87
C GLU A 95 -8.09 -23.56 -0.11
N SER A 96 -7.48 -24.66 0.33
CA SER A 96 -6.81 -25.62 -0.56
C SER A 96 -7.81 -26.66 -1.05
N LYS A 97 -7.65 -27.16 -2.29
CA LYS A 97 -8.53 -28.19 -2.87
C LYS A 97 -8.29 -29.62 -2.29
N GLU A 98 -7.60 -29.76 -1.16
CA GLU A 98 -7.09 -31.05 -0.66
C GLU A 98 -7.90 -31.66 0.50
N GLU A 99 -9.18 -31.32 0.65
CA GLU A 99 -10.08 -31.94 1.65
C GLU A 99 -11.21 -32.80 1.01
N GLU A 100 -10.94 -33.50 -0.10
CA GLU A 100 -11.84 -34.53 -0.66
C GLU A 100 -11.21 -35.94 -0.70
N LYS A 101 -10.32 -36.27 0.24
CA LYS A 101 -9.88 -37.65 0.48
C LYS A 101 -9.78 -37.94 1.97
N ASN A 102 -10.93 -38.17 2.60
CA ASN A 102 -11.07 -39.02 3.79
C ASN A 102 -12.56 -39.36 3.95
N ASP A 103 -13.02 -40.33 3.16
CA ASP A 103 -13.80 -41.52 3.58
C ASP A 103 -14.32 -42.29 2.35
#